data_AF-A0A8T4BG33-F1
#
_entry.id   AF-A0A8T4BG33-F1
#
_cell.length_a   1.000
_cell.length_b   1.000
_cell.length_c   1.000
_cell.angle_alpha   90.00
_cell.angle_beta   90.00
_cell.angle_gamma   90.00
#
_symmetry.space_group_name_H-M   'P 1'
#
loop_
_entity.id
_entity.type
_entity.pdbx_description
1 polymer ?
#
loop_
_entity_poly.entity_id
_entity_poly.type
_entity_poly.pdbx_seq_one_letter_code
_entity_poly.pdbx_strand_id
1 'polypeptide(L)'
;MRRWLTPLLVVALACFLPTVSAETYRISGMATYGDNTAVVLQNIEVQCYPGDADCYQYRGATTLLDAYGTYMLVLEVEEDDDGTEILLTLRGEQFPHTLDLDTFRNTSDGRMTQFIMLDQTPASSGAFGGAGCCLLLFGLVFLSTLMRTISGLATPKGRMAFQGYKEPNRHDCPDCGQSIAQHNLVKHLIFGHDYDPMEAGEAAGRVMRRS
;
A
#
# COMPACT_ATOMS: atom_id res chain seq x y z
N MET A 1 -64.24 -26.85 -29.40
CA MET A 1 -63.58 -25.66 -29.98
C MET A 1 -62.75 -24.85 -28.96
N ARG A 2 -63.14 -24.77 -27.68
CA ARG A 2 -62.46 -23.98 -26.64
C ARG A 2 -61.07 -24.48 -26.16
N ARG A 3 -60.69 -25.74 -26.48
CA ARG A 3 -59.41 -26.36 -26.04
C ARG A 3 -58.19 -26.02 -26.91
N TRP A 4 -58.39 -25.46 -28.10
CA TRP A 4 -57.32 -25.10 -29.04
C TRP A 4 -57.04 -23.60 -29.07
N LEU A 5 -57.91 -22.78 -28.47
CA LEU A 5 -57.74 -21.32 -28.37
C LEU A 5 -56.65 -20.94 -27.37
N THR A 6 -56.48 -21.70 -26.29
CA THR A 6 -55.46 -21.45 -25.26
C THR A 6 -54.01 -21.64 -25.74
N PRO A 7 -53.61 -22.74 -26.41
CA PRO A 7 -52.23 -22.86 -26.90
C PRO A 7 -51.92 -21.85 -28.00
N LEU A 8 -52.90 -21.50 -28.85
CA LEU A 8 -52.73 -20.56 -29.94
C LEU A 8 -52.56 -19.12 -29.43
N LEU A 9 -53.25 -18.77 -28.33
CA LEU A 9 -53.10 -17.48 -27.67
C LEU A 9 -51.76 -17.36 -26.92
N VAL A 10 -51.23 -18.45 -26.35
CA VAL A 10 -49.89 -18.46 -25.72
C VAL A 10 -48.78 -18.32 -26.76
N VAL A 11 -48.89 -19.00 -27.91
CA VAL A 11 -47.92 -18.86 -29.01
C VAL A 11 -47.98 -17.45 -29.62
N ALA A 12 -49.19 -16.90 -29.81
CA ALA A 12 -49.34 -15.52 -30.26
C ALA A 12 -48.71 -14.53 -29.27
N LEU A 13 -48.95 -14.68 -27.96
CA LEU A 13 -48.37 -13.81 -26.93
C LEU A 13 -46.83 -13.91 -26.87
N ALA A 14 -46.27 -15.10 -27.10
CA ALA A 14 -44.82 -15.31 -27.16
C ALA A 14 -44.16 -14.66 -28.38
N CYS A 15 -44.88 -14.53 -29.51
CA CYS A 15 -44.39 -13.82 -30.71
C CYS A 15 -44.47 -12.29 -30.59
N PHE A 16 -45.19 -11.75 -29.60
CA PHE A 16 -45.26 -10.31 -29.31
C PHE A 16 -44.33 -9.87 -28.18
N LEU A 17 -43.44 -10.75 -27.71
CA LEU A 17 -42.41 -10.33 -26.76
C LEU A 17 -41.38 -9.45 -27.50
N PRO A 18 -41.13 -8.22 -27.03
CA PRO A 18 -40.07 -7.40 -27.61
C PRO A 18 -38.74 -8.13 -27.48
N THR A 19 -38.03 -8.30 -28.59
CA THR A 19 -36.65 -8.75 -28.59
C THR A 19 -35.79 -7.58 -28.13
N VAL A 20 -35.53 -7.49 -26.83
CA VAL A 20 -34.57 -6.53 -26.29
C VAL A 20 -33.18 -6.97 -26.78
N SER A 21 -32.61 -6.21 -27.71
CA SER A 21 -31.26 -6.43 -28.24
C SER A 21 -30.34 -5.39 -27.61
N ALA A 22 -29.77 -5.72 -26.45
CA ALA A 22 -28.74 -4.89 -25.82
C ALA A 22 -27.38 -5.17 -26.49
N GLU A 23 -26.78 -4.14 -27.07
CA GLU A 23 -25.45 -4.16 -27.67
C GLU A 23 -24.39 -3.67 -26.67
N THR A 24 -23.22 -4.30 -26.64
CA THR A 24 -22.14 -3.91 -25.73
C THR A 24 -21.28 -2.81 -26.36
N TYR A 25 -21.59 -1.56 -26.05
CA TYR A 25 -20.84 -0.39 -26.51
C TYR A 25 -19.55 -0.20 -25.70
N ARG A 26 -18.44 0.11 -26.38
CA ARG A 26 -17.13 0.24 -25.75
C ARG A 26 -16.48 1.56 -26.13
N ILE A 27 -16.09 2.34 -25.13
CA ILE A 27 -15.32 3.58 -25.30
C ILE A 27 -13.93 3.34 -24.74
N SER A 28 -12.90 3.65 -25.52
CA SER A 28 -11.50 3.48 -25.11
C SER A 28 -10.67 4.70 -25.45
N GLY A 29 -9.60 4.90 -24.71
CA GLY A 29 -8.67 5.98 -25.00
C GLY A 29 -7.63 6.15 -23.92
N MET A 30 -6.90 7.25 -24.01
CA MET A 30 -5.90 7.66 -23.03
C MET A 30 -6.32 9.00 -22.44
N ALA A 31 -6.19 9.13 -21.12
CA ALA A 31 -6.37 10.39 -20.43
C ALA A 31 -5.02 10.98 -19.99
N THR A 32 -4.80 12.25 -20.34
CA THR A 32 -3.60 13.00 -20.02
C THR A 32 -3.95 14.32 -19.34
N TYR A 33 -2.99 14.90 -18.64
CA TYR A 33 -3.03 16.31 -18.26
C TYR A 33 -2.58 17.18 -19.43
N GLY A 34 -2.75 18.51 -19.34
CA GLY A 34 -2.36 19.45 -20.40
C GLY A 34 -0.86 19.45 -20.75
N ASP A 35 0.00 18.87 -19.90
CA ASP A 35 1.44 18.67 -20.17
C ASP A 35 1.75 17.30 -20.81
N ASN A 36 0.72 16.55 -21.23
CA ASN A 36 0.77 15.19 -21.77
C ASN A 36 1.22 14.10 -20.77
N THR A 37 1.28 14.41 -19.47
CA THR A 37 1.49 13.35 -18.47
C THR A 37 0.22 12.51 -18.29
N ALA A 38 0.37 11.21 -18.11
CA ALA A 38 -0.77 10.29 -17.97
C ALA A 38 -1.50 10.49 -16.63
N VAL A 39 -2.83 10.47 -16.68
CA VAL A 39 -3.68 10.43 -15.48
C VAL A 39 -3.80 8.98 -15.04
N VAL A 40 -3.25 8.62 -13.87
CA VAL A 40 -3.19 7.22 -13.43
C VAL A 40 -4.08 6.96 -12.22
N LEU A 41 -4.67 5.75 -12.15
CA LEU A 41 -5.42 5.25 -10.99
C LEU A 41 -6.56 6.19 -10.54
N GLN A 42 -7.23 6.81 -11.51
CA GLN A 42 -8.44 7.60 -11.28
C GLN A 42 -9.63 6.91 -11.96
N ASN A 43 -10.85 7.26 -11.57
CA ASN A 43 -12.05 6.76 -12.22
C ASN A 43 -12.57 7.78 -13.24
N ILE A 44 -12.96 7.28 -14.41
CA ILE A 44 -13.88 7.99 -15.29
C ILE A 44 -15.28 7.56 -14.87
N GLU A 45 -16.17 8.53 -14.68
CA GLU A 45 -17.57 8.31 -14.31
C GLU A 45 -18.49 8.92 -15.35
N VAL A 46 -19.56 8.22 -15.71
CA VAL A 46 -20.61 8.74 -16.57
C VAL A 46 -21.58 9.61 -15.77
N GLN A 47 -21.74 10.85 -16.19
CA GLN A 47 -22.73 11.81 -15.71
C GLN A 47 -23.64 12.24 -16.86
N CYS A 48 -24.74 12.92 -16.53
CA CYS A 48 -25.76 13.37 -17.48
C CYS A 48 -26.08 14.83 -17.26
N TYR A 49 -26.50 15.53 -18.33
CA TYR A 49 -27.03 16.87 -18.18
C TYR A 49 -28.31 16.89 -17.34
N PRO A 50 -28.58 17.98 -16.59
CA PRO A 50 -29.82 18.10 -15.85
C PRO A 50 -31.03 18.13 -16.80
N GLY A 51 -31.94 17.17 -16.62
CA GLY A 51 -33.19 17.10 -17.40
C GLY A 51 -33.14 16.19 -18.63
N ASP A 52 -32.00 15.56 -18.90
CA ASP A 52 -31.88 14.53 -19.93
C ASP A 52 -32.30 13.16 -19.35
N ALA A 53 -33.44 12.66 -19.82
CA ALA A 53 -34.02 11.41 -19.32
C ALA A 53 -33.30 10.17 -19.86
N ASP A 54 -32.82 10.25 -21.09
CA ASP A 54 -32.33 9.12 -21.88
C ASP A 54 -30.92 8.70 -21.39
N CYS A 55 -30.13 9.68 -20.92
CA CYS A 55 -28.82 9.41 -20.33
C CYS A 55 -28.88 8.70 -18.95
N TYR A 56 -29.98 8.82 -18.18
CA TYR A 56 -29.98 8.41 -16.76
C TYR A 56 -29.64 6.95 -16.51
N GLN A 57 -29.92 6.06 -17.45
CA GLN A 57 -29.61 4.64 -17.34
C GLN A 57 -28.09 4.35 -17.28
N TYR A 58 -27.27 5.23 -17.85
CA TYR A 58 -25.81 5.09 -17.87
C TYR A 58 -25.11 5.78 -16.70
N ARG A 59 -25.85 6.58 -15.92
CA ARG A 59 -25.30 7.38 -14.84
C ARG A 59 -24.63 6.49 -13.77
N GLY A 60 -23.40 6.83 -13.41
CA GLY A 60 -22.64 6.11 -12.40
C GLY A 60 -21.90 4.88 -12.93
N ALA A 61 -21.97 4.59 -14.24
CA ALA A 61 -21.02 3.68 -14.87
C ALA A 61 -19.60 4.25 -14.70
N THR A 62 -18.67 3.40 -14.24
CA THR A 62 -17.30 3.83 -13.99
C THR A 62 -16.27 2.85 -14.56
N THR A 63 -15.09 3.38 -14.88
CA THR A 63 -13.92 2.58 -15.25
C THR A 63 -12.67 3.18 -14.65
N LEU A 64 -11.71 2.33 -14.26
CA LEU A 64 -10.46 2.73 -13.65
C LEU A 64 -9.38 2.88 -14.72
N LEU A 65 -8.67 4.01 -14.71
CA LEU A 65 -7.49 4.21 -15.55
C LEU A 65 -6.33 3.33 -15.09
N ASP A 66 -5.62 2.75 -16.06
CA ASP A 66 -4.41 1.96 -15.79
C ASP A 66 -3.19 2.83 -15.45
N ALA A 67 -2.03 2.19 -15.30
CA ALA A 67 -0.75 2.86 -14.99
C ALA A 67 -0.21 3.74 -16.14
N TYR A 68 -0.80 3.66 -17.33
CA TYR A 68 -0.47 4.44 -18.52
C TYR A 68 -1.54 5.47 -18.87
N GLY A 69 -2.58 5.59 -18.04
CA GLY A 69 -3.74 6.45 -18.29
C GLY A 69 -4.68 5.94 -19.37
N THR A 70 -4.60 4.66 -19.73
CA THR A 70 -5.52 4.02 -20.68
C THR A 70 -6.77 3.57 -19.95
N TYR A 71 -7.92 3.68 -20.61
CA TYR A 71 -9.20 3.21 -20.08
C TYR A 71 -10.03 2.47 -21.13
N MET A 72 -10.96 1.66 -20.63
CA MET A 72 -12.03 1.04 -21.42
C MET A 72 -13.32 1.09 -20.60
N LEU A 73 -14.26 1.91 -21.02
CA LEU A 73 -15.61 2.00 -20.48
C LEU A 73 -16.52 1.11 -21.32
N VAL A 74 -17.35 0.31 -20.65
CA VAL A 74 -18.28 -0.62 -21.29
C VAL A 74 -19.69 -0.25 -20.85
N LEU A 75 -20.58 -0.06 -21.81
CA LEU A 75 -21.99 0.28 -21.60
C LEU A 75 -22.86 -0.74 -22.34
N GLU A 76 -24.03 -1.05 -21.78
CA GLU A 76 -25.06 -1.84 -22.45
C GLU A 76 -26.06 -0.86 -23.05
N VAL A 77 -26.12 -0.77 -24.38
CA VAL A 77 -26.92 0.22 -25.11
C VAL A 77 -27.96 -0.48 -25.98
N GLU A 78 -29.13 0.13 -26.15
CA GLU A 78 -30.19 -0.33 -27.06
C GLU A 78 -30.17 0.51 -28.35
N GLU A 79 -30.87 0.06 -29.39
CA GLU A 79 -30.91 0.80 -30.67
C GLU A 79 -31.58 2.18 -30.54
N ASP A 80 -32.52 2.31 -29.60
CA ASP A 80 -33.23 3.57 -29.33
C ASP A 80 -32.33 4.61 -28.61
N ASP A 81 -31.16 4.19 -28.11
CA ASP A 81 -30.22 5.06 -27.39
C ASP A 81 -29.25 5.80 -28.34
N ASP A 82 -29.30 5.53 -29.65
CA ASP A 82 -28.46 6.19 -30.65
C ASP A 82 -28.68 7.70 -30.67
N GLY A 83 -27.58 8.45 -30.63
CA GLY A 83 -27.56 9.91 -30.50
C GLY A 83 -27.64 10.44 -29.06
N THR A 84 -27.78 9.58 -28.04
CA THR A 84 -27.78 10.03 -26.63
C THR A 84 -26.43 10.62 -26.24
N GLU A 85 -26.43 11.77 -25.58
CA GLU A 85 -25.22 12.44 -25.10
C GLU A 85 -24.95 12.10 -23.63
N ILE A 86 -23.75 11.58 -23.35
CA ILE A 86 -23.28 11.29 -22.00
C ILE A 86 -22.06 12.15 -21.67
N LEU A 87 -21.83 12.42 -20.38
CA LEU A 87 -20.69 13.18 -19.90
C LEU A 87 -19.69 12.26 -19.20
N LEU A 88 -18.54 12.04 -19.80
CA LEU A 88 -17.43 11.39 -19.13
C LEU A 88 -16.79 12.39 -18.17
N THR A 89 -16.82 12.09 -16.88
CA THR A 89 -16.26 12.95 -15.84
C THR A 89 -14.97 12.33 -15.30
N LEU A 90 -13.89 13.10 -15.32
CA LEU A 90 -12.60 12.72 -14.76
C LEU A 90 -12.08 13.89 -13.94
N ARG A 91 -11.78 13.66 -12.65
CA ARG A 91 -11.19 14.68 -11.76
C ARG A 91 -11.99 16.00 -11.68
N GLY A 92 -13.31 15.92 -11.88
CA GLY A 92 -14.23 17.08 -11.85
C GLY A 92 -14.37 17.83 -13.18
N GLU A 93 -13.64 17.43 -14.22
CA GLU A 93 -13.79 17.94 -15.58
C GLU A 93 -14.72 17.02 -16.38
N GLN A 94 -15.51 17.60 -17.30
CA GLN A 94 -16.55 16.89 -18.05
C GLN A 94 -16.24 16.90 -19.54
N PHE A 95 -16.38 15.73 -20.17
CA PHE A 95 -16.09 15.51 -21.58
C PHE A 95 -17.34 14.88 -22.24
N PRO A 96 -18.02 15.59 -23.15
CA PRO A 96 -19.19 15.05 -23.83
C PRO A 96 -18.80 13.90 -24.75
N HIS A 97 -19.65 12.88 -24.82
CA HIS A 97 -19.56 11.74 -25.74
C HIS A 97 -20.96 11.40 -26.24
N THR A 98 -21.13 11.32 -27.55
CA THR A 98 -22.40 10.91 -28.17
C THR A 98 -22.35 9.42 -28.48
N LEU A 99 -23.38 8.68 -28.05
CA LEU A 99 -23.55 7.28 -28.39
C LEU A 99 -23.94 7.15 -29.86
N ASP A 100 -22.93 6.95 -30.72
CA ASP A 100 -23.12 6.71 -32.16
C ASP A 100 -22.93 5.20 -32.45
N LEU A 101 -24.06 4.48 -32.58
CA LEU A 101 -24.10 3.04 -32.83
C LEU A 101 -23.75 2.71 -34.28
N ASP A 102 -24.11 3.57 -35.23
CA ASP A 102 -23.82 3.38 -36.66
C ASP A 102 -22.30 3.38 -36.91
N THR A 103 -21.60 4.36 -36.34
CA THR A 103 -20.14 4.44 -36.41
C THR A 103 -19.48 3.31 -35.62
N PHE A 104 -20.02 2.96 -34.46
CA PHE A 104 -19.50 1.85 -33.64
C PHE A 104 -19.55 0.52 -34.38
N ARG A 105 -20.68 0.17 -35.01
CA ARG A 105 -20.88 -1.06 -35.80
C ARG A 105 -19.97 -1.12 -37.03
N ASN A 106 -19.60 0.04 -37.59
CA ASN A 106 -18.69 0.13 -38.72
C ASN A 106 -17.20 0.18 -38.32
N THR A 107 -16.90 0.23 -37.02
CA THR A 107 -15.52 0.29 -36.53
C THR A 107 -14.90 -1.11 -36.54
N SER A 108 -13.72 -1.25 -37.15
CA SER A 108 -12.99 -2.54 -37.24
C SER A 108 -12.65 -3.15 -35.87
N ASP A 109 -12.48 -2.29 -34.88
CA ASP A 109 -11.96 -2.64 -33.56
C ASP A 109 -13.05 -2.87 -32.51
N GLY A 110 -14.34 -2.68 -32.87
CA GLY A 110 -15.47 -2.83 -31.94
C GLY A 110 -15.39 -1.91 -30.72
N ARG A 111 -14.87 -0.69 -30.90
CA ARG A 111 -14.73 0.32 -29.84
C ARG A 111 -14.66 1.73 -30.42
N MET A 112 -15.28 2.68 -29.75
CA MET A 112 -15.10 4.10 -30.00
C MET A 112 -13.84 4.60 -29.31
N THR A 113 -13.10 5.48 -29.99
CA THR A 113 -11.88 6.07 -29.44
C THR A 113 -12.14 7.51 -29.03
N GLN A 114 -11.88 7.83 -27.76
CA GLN A 114 -11.95 9.19 -27.23
C GLN A 114 -10.74 9.45 -26.33
N PHE A 115 -9.92 10.41 -26.70
CA PHE A 115 -8.81 10.86 -25.86
C PHE A 115 -9.28 11.99 -24.95
N ILE A 116 -8.90 11.92 -23.67
CA ILE A 116 -9.27 12.91 -22.66
C ILE A 116 -8.03 13.71 -22.31
N MET A 117 -8.11 15.04 -22.37
CA MET A 117 -7.03 15.91 -21.90
C MET A 117 -7.60 16.84 -20.84
N LEU A 118 -7.09 16.72 -19.61
CA LEU A 118 -7.47 17.58 -18.51
C LEU A 118 -6.77 18.94 -18.61
N ASP A 119 -7.50 20.01 -18.31
CA ASP A 119 -6.97 21.37 -18.21
C ASP A 119 -6.10 21.54 -16.96
N GLN A 120 -6.35 20.76 -15.91
CA GLN A 120 -5.54 20.81 -14.70
C GLN A 120 -4.11 20.29 -14.96
N THR A 121 -3.13 20.87 -14.28
CA THR A 121 -1.76 20.33 -14.26
C THR A 121 -1.69 19.15 -13.27
N PRO A 122 -0.84 18.14 -13.51
CA PRO A 122 -0.68 17.05 -12.56
C PRO A 122 -0.32 17.60 -11.18
N ALA A 123 -1.05 17.17 -10.16
CA ALA A 123 -0.60 17.42 -8.78
C ALA A 123 0.79 16.80 -8.65
N SER A 124 1.79 17.58 -8.24
CA SER A 124 3.18 17.13 -8.09
C SER A 124 3.19 15.77 -7.39
N SER A 125 3.41 14.71 -8.15
CA SER A 125 3.27 13.34 -7.67
C SER A 125 4.29 13.16 -6.55
N GLY A 126 3.77 12.92 -5.34
CA GLY A 126 4.53 12.89 -4.09
C GLY A 126 5.45 11.68 -3.99
N ALA A 127 6.35 11.47 -4.96
CA ALA A 127 7.47 10.55 -4.84
C ALA A 127 8.29 10.82 -3.56
N PHE A 128 8.24 12.05 -3.05
CA PHE A 128 8.81 12.45 -1.76
C PHE A 128 7.96 12.15 -0.51
N GLY A 129 6.66 11.83 -0.65
CA GLY A 129 5.76 11.62 0.49
C GLY A 129 6.04 10.31 1.23
N GLY A 130 6.24 9.21 0.49
CA GLY A 130 6.48 7.89 1.08
C GLY A 130 7.96 7.58 1.30
N ALA A 131 8.77 7.71 0.24
CA ALA A 131 10.20 7.36 0.30
C ALA A 131 11.00 8.32 1.18
N GLY A 132 10.63 9.61 1.22
CA GLY A 132 11.27 10.60 2.08
C GLY A 132 11.12 10.29 3.56
N CYS A 133 9.92 9.88 3.99
CA CYS A 133 9.67 9.50 5.38
C CYS A 133 10.50 8.28 5.80
N CYS A 134 10.52 7.23 4.96
CA CYS A 134 11.32 6.04 5.22
C CYS A 134 12.82 6.36 5.29
N LEU A 135 13.36 7.09 4.31
CA LEU A 135 14.78 7.46 4.29
C LEU A 135 15.18 8.33 5.48
N LEU A 136 14.31 9.25 5.90
CA LEU A 136 14.54 10.06 7.10
C LEU A 136 14.57 9.21 8.37
N LEU A 137 13.61 8.28 8.54
CA LEU A 137 13.59 7.40 9.70
C LEU A 137 14.83 6.48 9.74
N PHE A 138 15.18 5.86 8.62
CA PHE A 138 16.40 5.04 8.53
C PHE A 138 17.66 5.88 8.80
N GLY A 139 17.72 7.09 8.25
CA GLY A 139 18.82 8.03 8.49
C GLY A 139 18.97 8.39 9.97
N LEU A 140 17.87 8.72 10.66
CA LEU A 140 17.88 9.06 12.09
C LEU A 140 18.28 7.87 12.98
N VAL A 141 17.76 6.68 12.69
CA VAL A 141 18.14 5.47 13.43
C VAL A 141 19.62 5.16 13.23
N PHE A 142 20.11 5.25 12.00
CA PHE A 142 21.51 5.02 11.68
C PHE A 142 22.44 6.04 12.38
N LEU A 143 22.08 7.33 12.38
CA LEU A 143 22.87 8.36 13.05
C LEU A 143 22.88 8.16 14.57
N SER A 144 21.74 7.77 15.16
CA SER A 144 21.60 7.47 16.58
C SER A 144 22.46 6.29 17.00
N THR A 145 22.44 5.19 16.24
CA THR A 145 23.27 4.01 16.52
C THR A 145 24.76 4.31 16.34
N LEU A 146 25.13 5.08 15.31
CA LEU A 146 26.51 5.48 15.06
C LEU A 146 27.06 6.39 16.17
N MET A 147 26.30 7.40 16.59
CA MET A 147 26.68 8.23 17.74
C MET A 147 26.82 7.41 19.03
N ARG A 148 25.87 6.52 19.32
CA ARG A 148 25.92 5.65 20.52
C ARG A 148 27.14 4.72 20.50
N THR A 149 27.50 4.21 19.32
CA THR A 149 28.67 3.36 19.12
C THR A 149 29.97 4.14 19.31
N ILE A 150 30.09 5.35 18.74
CA ILE A 150 31.26 6.23 18.93
C ILE A 150 31.41 6.61 20.40
N SER A 151 30.34 7.02 21.08
CA SER A 151 30.37 7.35 22.51
C SER A 151 30.78 6.14 23.37
N GLY A 152 30.34 4.93 23.01
CA GLY A 152 30.79 3.69 23.66
C GLY A 152 32.29 3.47 23.48
N LEU A 153 32.79 3.54 22.24
CA LEU A 153 34.20 3.36 21.90
C LEU A 153 35.12 4.49 22.39
N ALA A 154 34.58 5.67 22.71
CA ALA A 154 35.37 6.74 23.29
C ALA A 154 35.83 6.40 24.73
N THR A 155 35.08 5.55 25.44
CA THR A 155 35.43 5.14 26.80
C THR A 155 36.35 3.90 26.80
N PRO A 156 37.36 3.81 27.69
CA PRO A 156 38.21 2.62 27.81
C PRO A 156 37.38 1.37 28.16
N LYS A 157 36.37 1.51 29.04
CA LYS A 157 35.45 0.40 29.38
C LYS A 157 34.62 -0.07 28.18
N GLY A 158 34.08 0.86 27.39
CA GLY A 158 33.33 0.51 26.19
C GLY A 158 34.22 -0.14 25.12
N ARG A 159 35.46 0.31 24.92
CA ARG A 159 36.43 -0.37 24.04
C ARG A 159 36.72 -1.80 24.48
N MET A 160 36.92 -2.02 25.78
CA MET A 160 37.12 -3.35 26.34
C MET A 160 35.88 -4.24 26.13
N ALA A 161 34.67 -3.70 26.33
CA ALA A 161 33.42 -4.41 26.08
C ALA A 161 33.23 -4.78 24.59
N PHE A 162 33.57 -3.88 23.66
CA PHE A 162 33.56 -4.16 22.21
C PHE A 162 34.58 -5.22 21.79
N GLN A 163 35.71 -5.31 22.49
CA GLN A 163 36.71 -6.37 22.31
C GLN A 163 36.30 -7.70 22.98
N GLY A 164 35.11 -7.77 23.60
CA GLY A 164 34.62 -8.96 24.29
C GLY A 164 35.21 -9.16 25.69
N TYR A 165 35.92 -8.17 26.24
CA TYR A 165 36.46 -8.23 27.59
C TYR A 165 35.35 -8.00 28.61
N LYS A 166 35.06 -9.03 29.41
CA LYS A 166 34.15 -8.95 30.56
C LYS A 166 34.99 -8.78 31.82
N GLU A 167 34.81 -7.67 32.55
CA GLU A 167 35.47 -7.51 33.86
C GLU A 167 35.10 -8.71 34.76
N PRO A 168 36.08 -9.35 35.42
CA PRO A 168 35.80 -10.45 36.33
C PRO A 168 34.99 -9.90 37.52
N ASN A 169 33.96 -10.64 37.94
CA ASN A 169 33.21 -10.30 39.15
C ASN A 169 34.19 -10.11 40.31
N ARG A 170 34.02 -9.04 41.08
CA ARG A 170 34.83 -8.76 42.27
C ARG A 170 33.96 -8.94 43.50
N HIS A 171 34.54 -9.52 44.53
CA HIS A 171 33.91 -9.67 45.82
C HIS A 171 34.83 -9.11 46.89
N ASP A 172 34.24 -8.56 47.94
CA ASP A 172 35.00 -8.01 49.05
C ASP A 172 35.45 -9.14 49.99
N CYS A 173 36.72 -9.08 50.40
CA CYS A 173 37.26 -10.03 51.37
C CYS A 173 36.59 -9.81 52.74
N PRO A 174 36.12 -10.86 53.44
CA PRO A 174 35.46 -10.73 54.72
C PRO A 174 36.37 -10.21 55.85
N ASP A 175 37.69 -10.38 55.72
CA ASP A 175 38.65 -10.06 56.78
C ASP A 175 39.31 -8.68 56.60
N CYS A 176 39.71 -8.31 55.38
CA CYS A 176 40.35 -7.01 55.11
C CYS A 176 39.46 -6.02 54.34
N GLY A 177 38.28 -6.43 53.86
CA GLY A 177 37.37 -5.56 53.09
C GLY A 177 37.89 -5.15 51.71
N GLN A 178 39.02 -5.70 51.24
CA GLN A 178 39.54 -5.38 49.91
C GLN A 178 38.68 -6.03 48.82
N SER A 179 38.42 -5.30 47.74
CA SER A 179 37.71 -5.81 46.56
C SER A 179 38.63 -6.64 45.69
N ILE A 180 38.39 -7.95 45.58
CA ILE A 180 39.26 -8.91 44.92
C ILE A 180 38.51 -9.61 43.80
N ALA A 181 39.17 -9.84 42.67
CA ALA A 181 38.58 -10.60 41.57
C ALA A 181 38.23 -12.02 42.04
N GLN A 182 37.06 -12.52 41.66
CA GLN A 182 36.51 -13.81 42.09
C GLN A 182 37.51 -14.97 41.99
N HIS A 183 38.27 -15.03 40.89
CA HIS A 183 39.28 -16.06 40.65
C HIS A 183 40.51 -15.99 41.57
N ASN A 184 40.75 -14.85 42.23
CA ASN A 184 41.86 -14.64 43.17
C ASN A 184 41.43 -14.64 44.63
N LEU A 185 40.13 -14.71 44.93
CA LEU A 185 39.62 -14.59 46.30
C LEU A 185 40.14 -15.72 47.21
N VAL A 186 40.10 -16.97 46.75
CA VAL A 186 40.63 -18.13 47.50
C VAL A 186 42.13 -17.97 47.74
N LYS A 187 42.89 -17.58 46.71
CA LYS A 187 44.34 -17.34 46.81
C LYS A 187 44.64 -16.26 47.84
N HIS A 188 43.87 -15.17 47.85
CA HIS A 188 44.05 -14.11 48.83
C HIS A 188 43.76 -14.56 50.25
N LEU A 189 42.74 -15.38 50.48
CA LEU A 189 42.44 -15.92 51.81
C LEU A 189 43.55 -16.84 52.32
N ILE A 190 44.12 -17.69 51.45
CA ILE A 190 45.24 -18.58 51.81
C ILE A 190 46.51 -17.78 52.13
N PHE A 191 46.94 -16.87 51.25
CA PHE A 191 48.24 -16.20 51.44
C PHE A 191 48.17 -14.89 52.24
N GLY A 192 47.03 -14.21 52.23
CA GLY A 192 46.83 -12.91 52.89
C GLY A 192 46.24 -13.02 54.29
N HIS A 193 45.50 -14.10 54.56
CA HIS A 193 44.83 -14.34 55.84
C HIS A 193 45.15 -15.70 56.47
N ASP A 194 46.07 -16.47 55.86
CA ASP A 194 46.59 -17.74 56.38
C ASP A 194 45.52 -18.83 56.63
N TYR A 195 44.47 -18.83 55.80
CA TYR A 195 43.42 -19.86 55.84
C TYR A 195 43.95 -21.19 55.30
N ASP A 196 43.49 -22.29 55.89
CA ASP A 196 43.65 -23.61 55.28
C ASP A 196 42.95 -23.63 53.90
N PRO A 197 43.50 -24.32 52.86
CA PRO A 197 42.91 -24.35 51.53
C PRO A 197 41.43 -24.76 51.49
N MET A 198 40.99 -25.65 52.39
CA MET A 198 39.58 -26.07 52.47
C MET A 198 38.71 -24.93 53.03
N GLU A 199 39.15 -24.31 54.13
CA GLU A 199 38.44 -23.21 54.78
C GLU A 199 38.38 -21.96 53.90
N ALA A 200 39.46 -21.66 53.16
CA ALA A 200 39.51 -20.57 52.19
C ALA A 200 38.50 -20.77 51.06
N GLY A 201 38.35 -22.00 50.57
CA GLY A 201 37.34 -22.35 49.56
C GLY A 201 35.92 -22.15 50.06
N GLU A 202 35.65 -22.55 51.31
CA GLU A 202 34.33 -22.43 51.93
C GLU A 202 33.96 -20.97 52.26
N ALA A 203 34.93 -20.19 52.76
CA ALA A 203 34.78 -18.77 53.02
C ALA A 203 34.52 -17.98 51.72
N ALA A 204 35.32 -18.23 50.66
CA ALA A 204 35.09 -17.64 49.35
C ALA A 204 33.71 -18.03 48.77
N GLY A 205 33.33 -19.30 48.93
CA GLY A 205 32.01 -19.80 48.52
C GLY A 205 30.84 -19.11 49.21
N ARG A 206 30.96 -18.81 50.51
CA ARG A 206 29.94 -18.04 51.26
C ARG A 206 29.80 -16.62 50.75
N VAL A 207 30.91 -15.95 50.44
CA VAL A 207 30.89 -14.59 49.88
C VAL A 207 30.26 -14.57 48.49
N MET A 208 30.65 -15.51 47.61
CA MET A 208 30.11 -15.62 46.26
C MET A 208 28.63 -15.97 46.18
N ARG A 209 28.08 -16.69 47.17
CA ARG A 209 26.64 -17.01 47.22
C ARG A 209 25.77 -15.87 47.76
N ARG A 210 26.38 -14.87 48.41
CA ARG A 210 25.67 -13.76 49.06
C ARG A 210 25.47 -12.55 48.13
N SER A 211 26.26 -12.46 47.05
CA SER A 211 26.16 -11.46 45.97
C SER A 211 25.22 -11.90 44.86
#